data_AF-M7TGS4-F1
#
_entry.id   AF-M7TGS4-F1
#
_cell.length_a   1.000
_cell.length_b   1.000
_cell.length_c   1.000
_cell.angle_alpha   90.00
_cell.angle_beta   90.00
_cell.angle_gamma   90.00
#
_symmetry.space_group_name_H-M   'P 1'
#
loop_
_entity.id
_entity.type
_entity.pdbx_description
1 polymer ?
#
loop_
_entity_poly.entity_id
_entity_poly.type
_entity_poly.pdbx_seq_one_letter_code
_entity_poly.pdbx_strand_id
1 'polypeptide(L)'
;MGARIDCYLDIASIRFSLEVSTLDLVRNKPPWSLPAKAVYGDYDFERAKRAVDLPELTAPGDLMALSKTQVALRSLLDIKTRFSTEAYLAAFHYMLYAFWVLSRDLTSVEGVGKALAEIPSGFAGKGTGDSSKPLFTSEQVGEILEAAGSQACKDALKKSTGEALGRGAFGCPWLWATNTEGKGEPFFGSDRWHYIYEFLGLPYQDVALLPPSGKGRSKL
;
A
#
# COMPACT_ATOMS: atom_id res chain seq x y z
N MET A 1 -16.34 11.34 -18.39
CA MET A 1 -15.61 10.88 -17.18
C MET A 1 -14.29 10.31 -17.66
N GLY A 2 -13.16 10.71 -17.08
CA GLY A 2 -11.83 10.19 -17.46
C GLY A 2 -11.58 8.79 -16.91
N ALA A 3 -10.61 8.08 -17.49
CA ALA A 3 -10.11 6.84 -16.92
C ALA A 3 -9.54 7.08 -15.51
N ARG A 4 -9.72 6.12 -14.59
CA ARG A 4 -9.19 6.20 -13.21
C ARG A 4 -8.85 4.84 -12.64
N ILE A 5 -7.99 4.83 -11.62
CA ILE A 5 -7.67 3.64 -10.83
C ILE A 5 -7.98 3.94 -9.37
N ASP A 6 -8.89 3.17 -8.79
CA ASP A 6 -9.19 3.18 -7.37
C ASP A 6 -8.30 2.14 -6.69
N CYS A 7 -7.39 2.58 -5.82
CA CYS A 7 -6.41 1.72 -5.14
C CYS A 7 -6.86 1.43 -3.71
N TYR A 8 -6.99 0.15 -3.37
CA TYR A 8 -7.34 -0.34 -2.05
C TYR A 8 -6.15 -1.10 -1.45
N LEU A 9 -5.47 -0.47 -0.51
CA LEU A 9 -4.32 -1.04 0.22
C LEU A 9 -4.71 -1.44 1.65
N ASP A 10 -5.97 -1.21 1.98
CA ASP A 10 -6.54 -1.24 3.32
C ASP A 10 -7.34 -2.54 3.50
N ILE A 11 -6.68 -3.69 3.38
CA ILE A 11 -7.29 -4.95 3.82
C ILE A 11 -6.73 -5.25 5.19
N ALA A 12 -7.37 -4.66 6.20
CA ALA A 12 -7.09 -4.97 7.59
C ALA A 12 -6.99 -6.51 7.73
N SER A 13 -5.91 -6.98 8.36
CA SER A 13 -5.75 -8.39 8.72
C SER A 13 -7.05 -8.87 9.36
N ILE A 14 -7.82 -9.68 8.62
CA ILE A 14 -9.13 -10.19 9.04
C ILE A 14 -8.87 -11.30 10.06
N ARG A 15 -8.41 -10.90 11.25
CA ARG A 15 -8.45 -11.71 12.46
C ARG A 15 -8.61 -10.76 13.65
N PHE A 16 -9.75 -10.90 14.32
CA PHE A 16 -10.15 -10.32 15.61
C PHE A 16 -10.74 -8.91 15.64
N SER A 17 -12.04 -8.81 15.31
CA SER A 17 -13.05 -8.39 16.31
C SER A 17 -14.46 -8.72 15.84
N LEU A 18 -15.28 -9.12 16.80
CA LEU A 18 -16.65 -9.64 16.73
C LEU A 18 -17.61 -8.85 15.82
N GLU A 19 -18.06 -9.49 14.74
CA GLU A 19 -19.48 -9.66 14.34
C GLU A 19 -19.52 -10.65 13.16
N VAL A 20 -20.39 -11.64 13.26
CA VAL A 20 -20.38 -12.89 12.45
C VAL A 20 -20.70 -12.69 10.96
N SER A 21 -20.95 -11.47 10.47
CA SER A 21 -21.48 -11.25 9.11
C SER A 21 -20.45 -10.95 8.02
N THR A 22 -19.23 -10.49 8.35
CA THR A 22 -18.17 -10.23 7.34
C THR A 22 -17.00 -11.21 7.41
N LEU A 23 -16.93 -12.05 8.46
CA LEU A 23 -15.82 -12.98 8.70
C LEU A 23 -15.72 -14.13 7.70
N ASP A 24 -16.78 -14.42 6.94
CA ASP A 24 -16.86 -15.56 6.02
C ASP A 24 -16.65 -15.21 4.53
N LEU A 25 -16.48 -13.94 4.17
CA LEU A 25 -16.65 -13.52 2.76
C LEU A 25 -15.52 -13.99 1.81
N VAL A 26 -14.32 -14.30 2.30
CA VAL A 26 -13.19 -14.61 1.38
C VAL A 26 -12.33 -15.83 1.76
N ARG A 27 -12.45 -16.38 2.98
CA ARG A 27 -11.68 -17.56 3.48
C ARG A 27 -10.20 -17.60 3.06
N ASN A 28 -9.56 -16.44 2.87
CA ASN A 28 -8.17 -16.39 2.44
C ASN A 28 -7.22 -16.56 3.63
N LYS A 29 -6.04 -17.13 3.39
CA LYS A 29 -4.97 -17.27 4.38
C LYS A 29 -3.71 -16.57 3.87
N PRO A 30 -2.90 -15.98 4.77
CA PRO A 30 -1.64 -15.40 4.35
C PRO A 30 -0.77 -16.41 3.59
N PRO A 31 -0.08 -16.00 2.51
CA PRO A 31 0.65 -16.93 1.66
C PRO A 31 1.75 -17.69 2.41
N TRP A 32 2.39 -17.06 3.39
CA TRP A 32 3.45 -17.66 4.21
C TRP A 32 2.95 -18.77 5.16
N SER A 33 1.64 -18.92 5.35
CA SER A 33 1.09 -20.04 6.13
C SER A 33 1.28 -21.41 5.47
N LEU A 34 1.59 -21.44 4.16
CA LEU A 34 1.99 -22.65 3.42
C LEU A 34 3.51 -22.65 3.24
N PRO A 35 4.26 -23.63 3.79
CA PRO A 35 5.73 -23.62 3.76
C PRO A 35 6.34 -23.47 2.35
N ALA A 36 5.77 -24.13 1.34
CA ALA A 36 6.24 -24.00 -0.04
C ALA A 36 6.11 -22.57 -0.60
N LYS A 37 5.05 -21.84 -0.23
CA LYS A 37 4.86 -20.44 -0.61
C LYS A 37 5.78 -19.51 0.17
N ALA A 38 6.09 -19.82 1.43
CA ALA A 38 7.07 -19.06 2.20
C ALA A 38 8.45 -19.11 1.55
N VAL A 39 8.94 -20.31 1.20
CA VAL A 39 10.24 -20.48 0.51
C VAL A 39 10.28 -19.74 -0.83
N TYR A 40 9.20 -19.82 -1.62
CA TYR A 40 9.12 -19.05 -2.87
C TYR A 40 9.12 -17.53 -2.62
N GLY A 41 8.39 -17.10 -1.59
CA GLY A 41 8.25 -15.70 -1.20
C GLY A 41 9.59 -15.01 -0.95
N ASP A 42 10.58 -15.70 -0.38
CA ASP A 42 11.92 -15.13 -0.17
C ASP A 42 12.60 -14.79 -1.50
N TYR A 43 12.53 -15.68 -2.49
CA TYR A 43 13.08 -15.41 -3.83
C TYR A 43 12.32 -14.29 -4.53
N ASP A 44 11.00 -14.27 -4.41
CA ASP A 44 10.15 -13.30 -5.08
C ASP A 44 10.31 -11.90 -4.47
N PHE A 45 10.40 -11.80 -3.14
CA PHE A 45 10.67 -10.55 -2.43
C PHE A 45 12.00 -9.92 -2.88
N GLU A 46 13.07 -10.72 -2.94
CA GLU A 46 14.38 -10.24 -3.40
C GLU A 46 14.40 -9.87 -4.90
N ARG A 47 13.62 -10.55 -5.74
CA ARG A 47 13.44 -10.17 -7.15
C ARG A 47 12.68 -8.86 -7.27
N ALA A 48 11.58 -8.70 -6.54
CA ALA A 48 10.77 -7.49 -6.52
C ALA A 48 11.60 -6.28 -6.09
N LYS A 49 12.40 -6.41 -5.02
CA LYS A 49 13.33 -5.37 -4.57
C LYS A 49 14.29 -4.91 -5.66
N ARG A 50 14.92 -5.85 -6.38
CA ARG A 50 15.83 -5.52 -7.49
C ARG A 50 15.09 -4.88 -8.66
N ALA A 51 13.87 -5.32 -8.96
CA ALA A 51 13.09 -4.81 -10.09
C ALA A 51 12.70 -3.34 -9.92
N VAL A 52 12.55 -2.87 -8.67
CA VAL A 52 12.17 -1.47 -8.37
C VAL A 52 13.31 -0.67 -7.71
N ASP A 53 14.53 -1.20 -7.68
CA ASP A 53 15.72 -0.59 -7.07
C ASP A 53 15.54 -0.17 -5.59
N LEU A 54 14.97 -1.06 -4.78
CA LEU A 54 14.75 -0.85 -3.34
C LEU A 54 15.43 -1.95 -2.49
N PRO A 55 16.79 -2.03 -2.49
CA PRO A 55 17.52 -3.06 -1.75
C PRO A 55 17.33 -3.03 -0.23
N GLU A 56 16.95 -1.87 0.32
CA GLU A 56 16.73 -1.66 1.76
C GLU A 56 15.42 -2.22 2.31
N LEU A 57 14.46 -2.61 1.45
CA LEU A 57 13.19 -3.15 1.94
C LEU A 57 13.42 -4.44 2.72
N THR A 58 12.81 -4.51 3.90
CA THR A 58 12.86 -5.67 4.78
C THR A 58 11.53 -5.82 5.49
N ALA A 59 11.12 -7.06 5.76
CA ALA A 59 9.94 -7.29 6.57
C ALA A 59 10.21 -6.81 8.01
N PRO A 60 9.32 -5.99 8.60
CA PRO A 60 9.49 -5.58 9.98
C PRO A 60 9.15 -6.76 10.89
N GLY A 61 10.17 -7.33 11.55
CA GLY A 61 10.07 -8.35 12.60
C GLY A 61 8.86 -9.29 12.50
N ASP A 62 8.00 -9.29 13.52
CA ASP A 62 6.73 -10.03 13.52
C ASP A 62 5.67 -9.31 12.67
N LEU A 63 5.63 -9.65 11.38
CA LEU A 63 4.68 -9.11 10.43
C LEU A 63 3.20 -9.36 10.80
N MET A 64 2.89 -10.44 11.54
CA MET A 64 1.51 -10.72 11.98
C MET A 64 1.07 -9.74 13.07
N ALA A 65 1.97 -9.42 14.00
CA ALA A 65 1.71 -8.40 15.01
C ALA A 65 1.66 -7.00 14.41
N LEU A 66 2.61 -6.67 13.54
CA LEU A 66 2.83 -5.34 13.01
C LEU A 66 1.87 -4.95 11.86
N SER A 67 1.19 -5.91 11.24
CA SER A 67 0.16 -5.65 10.20
C SER A 67 -1.18 -5.12 10.73
N LYS A 68 -1.29 -4.81 12.04
CA LYS A 68 -2.47 -4.17 12.65
C LYS A 68 -2.43 -2.64 12.49
N THR A 69 -2.54 -2.17 11.26
CA THR A 69 -2.29 -0.77 10.87
C THR A 69 -3.52 0.13 10.89
N GLN A 70 -4.58 -0.21 11.63
CA GLN A 70 -5.85 0.53 11.58
C GLN A 70 -5.72 2.01 11.94
N VAL A 71 -4.83 2.37 12.88
CA VAL A 71 -4.58 3.77 13.25
C VAL A 71 -3.90 4.52 12.11
N ALA A 72 -2.90 3.91 11.47
CA ALA A 72 -2.21 4.50 10.31
C ALA A 72 -3.18 4.71 9.13
N LEU A 73 -4.00 3.70 8.81
CA LEU A 73 -4.98 3.78 7.72
C LEU A 73 -6.04 4.87 7.97
N ARG A 74 -6.55 4.98 9.20
CA ARG A 74 -7.50 6.05 9.56
C ARG A 74 -6.86 7.44 9.51
N SER A 75 -5.60 7.56 9.92
CA SER A 75 -4.83 8.81 9.82
C SER A 75 -4.67 9.22 8.35
N LEU A 76 -4.38 8.26 7.46
CA LEU A 76 -4.27 8.51 6.02
C LEU A 76 -5.61 8.93 5.39
N LEU A 77 -6.74 8.36 5.83
CA LEU A 77 -8.07 8.78 5.39
C LEU A 77 -8.35 10.24 5.77
N ASP A 78 -8.05 10.62 7.00
CA ASP A 78 -8.21 11.99 7.46
C ASP A 78 -7.26 12.97 6.76
N ILE A 79 -6.00 12.56 6.50
CA ILE A 79 -5.07 13.39 5.73
C ILE A 79 -5.62 13.61 4.31
N LYS A 80 -6.15 12.56 3.68
CA LYS A 80 -6.74 12.62 2.33
C LYS A 80 -7.94 13.57 2.24
N THR A 81 -8.70 13.75 3.32
CA THR A 81 -9.89 14.62 3.32
C THR A 81 -9.55 16.08 3.59
N ARG A 82 -8.51 16.37 4.39
CA ARG A 82 -8.21 17.73 4.86
C ARG A 82 -7.03 18.41 4.18
N PHE A 83 -6.06 17.65 3.68
CA PHE A 83 -4.81 18.20 3.14
C PHE A 83 -4.71 18.03 1.62
N SER A 84 -3.67 18.59 1.01
CA SER A 84 -3.45 18.48 -0.43
C SER A 84 -3.15 17.03 -0.84
N THR A 85 -3.36 16.73 -2.13
CA THR A 85 -3.03 15.41 -2.67
C THR A 85 -1.55 15.09 -2.52
N GLU A 86 -0.67 16.08 -2.67
CA GLU A 86 0.78 15.94 -2.48
C GLU A 86 1.10 15.56 -1.03
N ALA A 87 0.49 16.22 -0.05
CA ALA A 87 0.67 15.88 1.37
C ALA A 87 0.16 14.47 1.69
N TYR A 88 -0.99 14.08 1.14
CA TYR A 88 -1.51 12.72 1.27
C TYR A 88 -0.56 11.67 0.68
N LEU A 89 -0.08 11.88 -0.55
CA LEU A 89 0.84 10.94 -1.21
C LEU A 89 2.19 10.86 -0.49
N ALA A 90 2.71 11.98 0.01
CA ALA A 90 3.92 12.00 0.82
C ALA A 90 3.73 11.23 2.13
N ALA A 91 2.63 11.46 2.85
CA ALA A 91 2.32 10.72 4.07
C ALA A 91 2.10 9.22 3.81
N PHE A 92 1.38 8.88 2.74
CA PHE A 92 1.15 7.50 2.32
C PHE A 92 2.47 6.77 2.03
N HIS A 93 3.33 7.39 1.21
CA HIS A 93 4.66 6.86 0.89
C HIS A 93 5.53 6.76 2.15
N TYR A 94 5.54 7.79 3.01
CA TYR A 94 6.35 7.77 4.22
C TYR A 94 5.90 6.69 5.20
N MET A 95 4.60 6.41 5.34
CA MET A 95 4.12 5.31 6.18
C MET A 95 4.64 3.94 5.69
N LEU A 96 4.65 3.71 4.38
CA LEU A 96 5.25 2.50 3.81
C LEU A 96 6.76 2.46 4.04
N TYR A 97 7.46 3.58 3.87
CA TYR A 97 8.88 3.70 4.14
C TYR A 97 9.21 3.43 5.63
N ALA A 98 8.44 4.03 6.53
CA ALA A 98 8.57 3.84 7.97
C ALA A 98 8.38 2.36 8.36
N PHE A 99 7.41 1.69 7.75
CA PHE A 99 7.13 0.27 8.02
C PHE A 99 8.19 -0.67 7.42
N TRP A 100 8.44 -0.59 6.11
CA TRP A 100 9.24 -1.57 5.36
C TRP A 100 10.73 -1.27 5.31
N VAL A 101 11.15 -0.04 5.62
CA VAL A 101 12.59 0.33 5.63
C VAL A 101 13.05 0.65 7.04
N LEU A 102 12.32 1.50 7.76
CA LEU A 102 12.71 1.91 9.11
C LEU A 102 12.24 0.95 10.21
N SER A 103 11.42 -0.05 9.87
CA SER A 103 10.85 -1.02 10.82
C SER A 103 10.14 -0.35 12.01
N ARG A 104 9.45 0.76 11.77
CA ARG A 104 8.66 1.47 12.79
C ARG A 104 7.38 0.70 13.11
N ASP A 105 7.01 0.71 14.38
CA ASP A 105 5.70 0.26 14.82
C ASP A 105 4.63 1.30 14.44
N LEU A 106 3.69 0.90 13.58
CA LEU A 106 2.55 1.71 13.15
C LEU A 106 1.21 1.17 13.68
N THR A 107 1.26 0.28 14.69
CA THR A 107 0.07 -0.32 15.31
C THR A 107 -0.53 0.54 16.41
N SER A 108 0.22 1.53 16.90
CA SER A 108 -0.15 2.40 18.02
C SER A 108 -0.29 3.87 17.61
N VAL A 109 -1.09 4.63 18.38
CA VAL A 109 -1.23 6.09 18.22
C VAL A 109 0.12 6.80 18.38
N GLU A 110 0.94 6.37 19.33
CA GLU A 110 2.27 6.93 19.55
C GLU A 110 3.20 6.68 18.34
N GLY A 111 3.22 5.45 17.82
CA GLY A 111 4.06 5.09 16.68
C GLY A 111 3.67 5.84 15.41
N VAL A 112 2.36 5.95 15.13
CA VAL A 112 1.85 6.74 14.00
C VAL A 112 2.14 8.23 14.19
N GLY A 113 1.98 8.76 15.40
CA GLY A 113 2.30 10.16 15.70
C GLY A 113 3.76 10.51 15.46
N LYS A 114 4.69 9.65 15.91
CA LYS A 114 6.12 9.79 15.60
C LYS A 114 6.37 9.76 14.10
N ALA A 115 5.78 8.79 13.39
CA ALA A 115 5.95 8.70 11.94
C ALA A 115 5.44 9.95 11.21
N LEU A 116 4.29 10.50 11.60
CA LEU A 116 3.73 11.73 11.00
C LEU A 116 4.62 12.96 11.27
N ALA A 117 5.17 13.09 12.48
CA ALA A 117 6.05 14.18 12.85
C ALA A 117 7.42 14.13 12.15
N GLU A 118 7.88 12.94 11.75
CA GLU A 118 9.16 12.75 11.07
C GLU A 118 9.11 13.02 9.56
N ILE A 119 7.92 13.12 8.95
CA ILE A 119 7.78 13.27 7.49
C ILE A 119 8.44 14.58 7.05
N PRO A 120 9.49 14.57 6.21
CA PRO A 120 10.07 15.79 5.68
C PRO A 120 9.11 16.52 4.72
N SER A 121 9.11 17.85 4.76
CA SER A 121 8.45 18.64 3.72
C SER A 121 9.10 18.37 2.37
N GLY A 122 8.28 18.08 1.34
CA GLY A 122 8.78 17.69 0.01
C GLY A 122 9.26 16.24 -0.09
N PHE A 123 8.90 15.37 0.86
CA PHE A 123 9.21 13.94 0.79
C PHE A 123 8.58 13.29 -0.46
N ALA A 124 9.43 12.72 -1.30
CA ALA A 124 9.10 11.94 -2.49
C ALA A 124 9.78 10.55 -2.50
N GLY A 125 10.38 10.14 -1.38
CA GLY A 125 11.17 8.92 -1.24
C GLY A 125 12.39 9.12 -0.33
N LYS A 126 13.11 8.03 -0.07
CA LYS A 126 14.30 8.06 0.79
C LYS A 126 15.30 9.13 0.34
N GLY A 127 15.77 9.92 1.30
CA GLY A 127 16.78 10.96 1.06
C GLY A 127 16.26 12.23 0.37
N THR A 128 14.94 12.36 0.21
CA THR A 128 14.31 13.55 -0.37
C THR A 128 13.59 14.38 0.70
N GLY A 129 13.32 15.65 0.38
CA GLY A 129 12.67 16.60 1.29
C GLY A 129 13.63 17.29 2.26
N ASP A 130 13.08 18.24 3.03
CA ASP A 130 13.82 19.03 4.02
C ASP A 130 13.52 18.50 5.43
N SER A 131 14.41 17.67 5.99
CA SER A 131 14.24 17.11 7.33
C SER A 131 14.22 18.15 8.46
N SER A 132 14.64 19.40 8.19
CA SER A 132 14.51 20.48 9.17
C SER A 132 13.09 21.06 9.23
N LYS A 133 12.23 20.72 8.26
CA LYS A 133 10.85 21.20 8.16
C LYS A 133 9.90 20.01 8.04
N PRO A 134 9.17 19.66 9.10
CA PRO A 134 8.19 18.58 9.02
C PRO A 134 7.03 18.97 8.08
N LEU A 135 6.44 17.98 7.43
CA LEU A 135 5.28 18.13 6.57
C LEU A 135 4.05 18.61 7.36
N PHE A 136 3.92 18.12 8.59
CA PHE A 136 2.85 18.47 9.52
C PHE A 136 3.42 19.14 10.78
N THR A 137 2.76 20.18 11.28
CA THR A 137 3.10 20.73 12.60
C THR A 137 2.69 19.78 13.72
N SER A 138 3.25 19.96 14.92
CA SER A 138 2.88 19.17 16.09
C SER A 138 1.38 19.20 16.39
N GLU A 139 0.75 20.36 16.20
CA GLU A 139 -0.69 20.56 16.37
C GLU A 139 -1.47 19.75 15.33
N GLN A 140 -1.07 19.81 14.05
CA GLN A 140 -1.70 19.04 12.97
C GLN A 140 -1.57 17.53 13.19
N VAL A 141 -0.41 17.06 13.69
CA VAL A 141 -0.24 15.65 14.06
C VAL A 141 -1.24 15.25 15.15
N GLY A 142 -1.42 16.09 16.18
CA GLY A 142 -2.43 15.88 17.21
C GLY A 142 -3.85 15.77 16.65
N GLU A 143 -4.24 16.71 15.79
CA GLU A 143 -5.55 16.73 15.12
C GLU A 143 -5.78 15.49 14.24
N ILE A 144 -4.77 15.05 13.48
CA ILE A 144 -4.84 13.84 12.64
C ILE A 144 -5.10 12.61 13.51
N LEU A 145 -4.38 12.47 14.63
CA LEU A 145 -4.52 11.32 15.53
C LEU A 145 -5.87 11.32 16.25
N GLU A 146 -6.36 12.49 16.66
CA GLU A 146 -7.71 12.64 17.23
C GLU A 146 -8.78 12.23 16.21
N ALA A 147 -8.70 12.75 14.99
CA ALA A 147 -9.61 12.42 13.91
C ALA A 147 -9.57 10.93 13.57
N ALA A 148 -8.38 10.30 13.56
CA ALA A 148 -8.23 8.86 13.35
C ALA A 148 -8.93 8.00 14.43
N GLY A 149 -9.11 8.55 15.65
CA GLY A 149 -9.86 7.94 16.74
C GLY A 149 -11.39 8.09 16.62
N SER A 150 -11.86 9.02 15.78
CA SER A 150 -13.29 9.34 15.63
C SER A 150 -14.11 8.20 15.02
N GLN A 151 -15.41 8.21 15.28
CA GLN A 151 -16.34 7.26 14.66
C GLN A 151 -16.41 7.44 13.14
N ALA A 152 -16.35 8.70 12.65
CA ALA A 152 -16.36 9.01 11.23
C ALA A 152 -15.21 8.33 10.47
N CYS A 153 -13.98 8.39 10.98
CA CYS A 153 -12.84 7.71 10.34
C CYS A 153 -12.92 6.19 10.44
N LYS A 154 -13.45 5.64 11.54
CA LYS A 154 -13.69 4.20 11.69
C LYS A 154 -14.69 3.69 10.64
N ASP A 155 -15.78 4.42 10.46
CA ASP A 155 -16.83 4.07 9.50
C ASP A 155 -16.35 4.26 8.06
N ALA A 156 -15.58 5.31 7.78
CA ALA A 156 -14.97 5.53 6.47
C ALA A 156 -14.04 4.37 6.07
N LEU A 157 -13.17 3.92 6.99
CA LEU A 157 -12.31 2.76 6.75
C LEU A 157 -13.14 1.49 6.53
N LYS A 158 -14.13 1.22 7.41
CA LYS A 158 -15.02 0.05 7.28
C LYS A 158 -15.75 0.05 5.94
N LYS A 159 -16.23 1.21 5.50
CA LYS A 159 -16.92 1.38 4.22
C LYS A 159 -15.97 1.11 3.05
N SER A 160 -14.79 1.73 3.03
CA SER A 160 -13.79 1.55 1.97
C SER A 160 -13.37 0.07 1.83
N THR A 161 -13.03 -0.58 2.94
CA THR A 161 -12.73 -2.02 2.94
C THR A 161 -13.93 -2.86 2.51
N GLY A 162 -15.14 -2.51 2.96
CA GLY A 162 -16.38 -3.18 2.56
C GLY A 162 -16.65 -3.07 1.05
N GLU A 163 -16.37 -1.91 0.44
CA GLU A 163 -16.47 -1.72 -1.01
C GLU A 163 -15.47 -2.61 -1.76
N ALA A 164 -14.22 -2.68 -1.31
CA ALA A 164 -13.23 -3.58 -1.92
C ALA A 164 -13.68 -5.04 -1.85
N LEU A 165 -14.16 -5.49 -0.69
CA LEU A 165 -14.70 -6.85 -0.49
C LEU A 165 -15.93 -7.10 -1.38
N GLY A 166 -16.85 -6.13 -1.47
CA GLY A 166 -18.02 -6.20 -2.36
C GLY A 166 -17.66 -6.27 -3.85
N ARG A 167 -16.46 -5.80 -4.22
CA ARG A 167 -15.86 -5.93 -5.56
C ARG A 167 -15.04 -7.21 -5.75
N GLY A 168 -15.02 -8.10 -4.76
CA GLY A 168 -14.33 -9.39 -4.84
C GLY A 168 -12.89 -9.39 -4.34
N ALA A 169 -12.44 -8.33 -3.65
CA ALA A 169 -11.08 -8.29 -3.11
C ALA A 169 -10.82 -9.43 -2.13
N PHE A 170 -9.71 -10.12 -2.31
CA PHE A 170 -9.27 -11.21 -1.43
C PHE A 170 -7.90 -10.98 -0.79
N GLY A 171 -7.21 -9.91 -1.16
CA GLY A 171 -5.88 -9.54 -0.69
C GLY A 171 -5.47 -8.17 -1.21
N CYS A 172 -4.34 -7.65 -0.74
CA CYS A 172 -3.79 -6.37 -1.14
C CYS A 172 -2.45 -6.54 -1.88
N PRO A 173 -2.08 -5.61 -2.79
CA PRO A 173 -2.90 -4.50 -3.28
C PRO A 173 -4.07 -4.97 -4.15
N TRP A 174 -5.21 -4.27 -4.04
CA TRP A 174 -6.38 -4.46 -4.90
C TRP A 174 -6.68 -3.16 -5.66
N LEU A 175 -6.68 -3.23 -6.99
CA LEU A 175 -6.87 -2.08 -7.87
C LEU A 175 -8.18 -2.28 -8.63
N TRP A 176 -9.03 -1.26 -8.66
CA TRP A 176 -10.21 -1.21 -9.52
C TRP A 176 -10.00 -0.14 -10.59
N ALA A 177 -9.70 -0.56 -11.82
CA ALA A 177 -9.54 0.36 -12.93
C ALA A 177 -10.90 0.63 -13.58
N THR A 178 -11.15 1.86 -14.00
CA THR A 178 -12.31 2.25 -14.82
C THR A 178 -11.80 2.90 -16.10
N ASN A 179 -12.18 2.37 -17.26
CA ASN A 179 -11.75 2.89 -18.56
C ASN A 179 -12.62 4.07 -19.04
N THR A 180 -12.32 4.62 -20.22
CA THR A 180 -13.03 5.78 -20.79
C THR A 180 -14.48 5.48 -21.20
N GLU A 181 -14.83 4.20 -21.39
CA GLU A 181 -16.21 3.74 -21.62
C GLU A 181 -17.01 3.59 -20.30
N GLY A 182 -16.38 3.81 -19.14
CA GLY A 182 -17.00 3.64 -17.84
C GLY A 182 -17.08 2.18 -17.36
N LYS A 183 -16.46 1.23 -18.09
CA LYS A 183 -16.34 -0.17 -17.66
C LYS A 183 -15.28 -0.27 -16.58
N GLY A 184 -15.49 -1.12 -15.58
CA GLY A 184 -14.54 -1.32 -14.48
C GLY A 184 -14.14 -2.78 -14.29
N GLU A 185 -12.86 -3.02 -14.02
CA GLU A 185 -12.27 -4.35 -13.81
C GLU A 185 -11.29 -4.38 -12.62
N PRO A 186 -11.21 -5.52 -11.90
CA PRO A 186 -10.28 -5.69 -10.78
C PRO A 186 -8.90 -6.22 -11.20
N PHE A 187 -7.85 -5.75 -10.52
CA PHE A 187 -6.48 -6.25 -10.64
C PHE A 187 -5.87 -6.46 -9.25
N PHE A 188 -5.35 -7.66 -9.00
CA PHE A 188 -4.69 -8.02 -7.73
C PHE A 188 -3.17 -8.16 -7.92
N GLY A 189 -2.41 -7.63 -6.96
CA GLY A 189 -0.94 -7.68 -6.95
C GLY A 189 -0.27 -6.46 -7.59
N SER A 190 1.05 -6.36 -7.42
CA SER A 190 1.88 -5.26 -7.92
C SER A 190 2.48 -5.51 -9.31
N ASP A 191 2.22 -6.68 -9.89
CA ASP A 191 2.87 -7.28 -11.06
C ASP A 191 1.94 -7.38 -12.30
N ARG A 192 0.82 -6.64 -12.31
CA ARG A 192 -0.24 -6.70 -13.36
C ARG A 192 -0.41 -5.41 -14.16
N TRP A 193 0.58 -4.51 -14.13
CA TRP A 193 0.47 -3.20 -14.78
C TRP A 193 0.23 -3.28 -16.29
N HIS A 194 0.78 -4.26 -17.00
CA HIS A 194 0.53 -4.45 -18.43
C HIS A 194 -0.96 -4.68 -18.74
N TYR A 195 -1.66 -5.51 -17.95
CA TYR A 195 -3.11 -5.71 -18.12
C TYR A 195 -3.90 -4.43 -17.80
N ILE A 196 -3.46 -3.65 -16.81
CA ILE A 196 -4.07 -2.36 -16.49
C ILE A 196 -3.91 -1.39 -17.66
N TYR A 197 -2.72 -1.31 -18.25
CA TYR A 197 -2.46 -0.44 -19.40
C TYR A 197 -3.28 -0.84 -20.62
N GLU A 198 -3.35 -2.13 -20.93
CA GLU A 198 -4.19 -2.67 -22.00
C GLU A 198 -5.67 -2.31 -21.78
N PHE A 199 -6.20 -2.56 -20.57
CA PHE A 199 -7.59 -2.26 -20.22
C PHE A 199 -7.94 -0.76 -20.33
N LEU A 200 -6.98 0.11 -19.98
CA LEU A 200 -7.12 1.56 -20.07
C LEU A 200 -6.86 2.11 -21.48
N GLY A 201 -6.47 1.27 -22.45
CA GLY A 201 -6.14 1.69 -23.80
C GLY A 201 -4.86 2.53 -23.88
N LEU A 202 -3.93 2.36 -22.94
CA LEU A 202 -2.67 3.08 -22.90
C LEU A 202 -1.61 2.38 -23.77
N PRO A 203 -0.84 3.11 -24.57
CA PRO A 203 0.28 2.51 -25.29
C PRO A 203 1.36 2.07 -24.30
N TYR A 204 1.80 0.82 -24.41
CA TYR A 204 2.87 0.28 -23.57
C TYR A 204 3.69 -0.78 -24.31
N GLN A 205 4.87 -1.08 -23.78
CA GLN A 205 5.70 -2.21 -24.17
C GLN A 205 5.90 -3.07 -22.92
N ASP A 206 5.41 -4.32 -22.94
CA ASP A 206 5.49 -5.21 -21.76
C ASP A 206 6.94 -5.62 -21.46
N VAL A 207 7.47 -6.52 -22.28
CA VAL A 207 8.84 -7.01 -22.19
C VAL A 207 9.42 -7.09 -23.58
N ALA A 208 10.64 -6.56 -23.75
CA ALA A 208 11.44 -6.76 -24.94
C ALA A 208 12.72 -7.49 -24.58
N LEU A 209 12.89 -8.69 -25.14
CA LEU A 209 14.17 -9.39 -25.06
C LEU A 209 15.17 -8.67 -25.97
N LEU A 210 16.19 -8.06 -25.36
CA LEU A 210 17.24 -7.38 -26.10
C LEU A 210 18.22 -8.39 -26.71
N PRO A 211 18.81 -8.07 -27.88
CA PRO A 211 19.87 -8.90 -28.43
C PRO A 211 21.08 -8.94 -27.49
N PRO A 212 21.86 -10.04 -27.47
CA PRO A 212 23.05 -10.13 -26.63
C PRO A 212 24.02 -8.97 -26.91
N SER A 213 24.39 -8.21 -25.88
CA SER A 213 25.38 -7.13 -25.99
C SER A 213 26.81 -7.71 -26.02
N GLY A 214 27.24 -8.23 -27.17
CA GLY A 214 28.66 -8.51 -27.48
C GLY A 214 29.29 -9.80 -26.92
N LYS A 215 29.87 -10.59 -27.84
CA LYS A 215 30.77 -11.77 -27.70
C LYS A 215 30.54 -12.75 -26.53
N GLY A 216 29.30 -13.14 -26.34
CA GLY A 216 28.96 -14.41 -25.70
C GLY A 216 27.58 -14.80 -26.17
N ARG A 217 27.46 -15.78 -27.07
CA ARG A 217 26.15 -16.36 -27.37
C ARG A 217 25.66 -17.04 -26.10
N SER A 218 24.78 -16.38 -25.35
CA SER A 218 23.94 -17.08 -24.39
C SER A 218 23.12 -18.10 -25.18
N LYS A 219 23.29 -19.39 -24.86
CA LYS A 219 22.56 -20.51 -25.49
C LYS A 219 21.26 -20.80 -24.73
N LEU A 220 20.46 -19.75 -24.53
CA LEU A 220 19.08 -19.87 -24.10
C LEU A 220 18.21 -19.26 -25.20
#